data_AF-A0A970UMK5-F1
#
_entry.id   AF-A0A970UMK5-F1
#
_cell.length_a   1.000
_cell.length_b   1.000
_cell.length_c   1.000
_cell.angle_alpha   90.00
_cell.angle_beta   90.00
_cell.angle_gamma   90.00
#
_symmetry.space_group_name_H-M   'P 1'
#
loop_
_entity.id
_entity.type
_entity.pdbx_description
1 polymer ?
#
loop_
_entity_poly.entity_id
_entity_poly.type
_entity_poly.pdbx_seq_one_letter_code
_entity_poly.pdbx_strand_id
1 'polypeptide(L)'
;MRRKDAQPKIKKQRAWEIDFLRGFAIIMVVWDHTLFDLGYIFGDYWMSSGYAGLAGAAKFAQTYFRSDLRNFWWPFFVFVFFFVAGICTVFSRNNFSRGLKVALAAALISGVTYVLEFYVPGSFILFGVLHCLASCMLIFSLIEFMVKLCNRKNKKWVLPVVCLCITIAAFVLDRIYNVTLSQVVRDYASNSYDSPIAGLFVFEDSWWSADYFPLLPFFWFFMLGSVIGNVFYSKKKSLLPKLDGKWHYFFTVPGKYTLAIYIFSQVIVLALLLLVTYIVTGGIPFEL
;
A
#
# COMPACT_ATOMS: atom_id res chain seq x y z
N MET A 1 -11.54 -55.51 10.87
CA MET A 1 -11.48 -54.19 10.17
C MET A 1 -10.86 -53.15 11.10
N ARG A 2 -9.61 -52.74 10.85
CA ARG A 2 -8.92 -51.69 11.64
C ARG A 2 -9.44 -50.32 11.17
N ARG A 3 -10.13 -49.58 12.03
CA ARG A 3 -10.44 -48.16 11.80
C ARG A 3 -9.11 -47.42 11.63
N LYS A 4 -8.88 -46.80 10.47
CA LYS A 4 -7.77 -45.87 10.29
C LYS A 4 -8.10 -44.62 11.09
N ASP A 5 -7.45 -44.44 12.23
CA ASP A 5 -7.52 -43.20 12.98
C ASP A 5 -7.04 -42.06 12.08
N ALA A 6 -7.97 -41.17 11.72
CA ALA A 6 -7.66 -39.99 10.95
C ALA A 6 -6.76 -39.09 11.80
N GLN A 7 -5.48 -38.99 11.43
CA GLN A 7 -4.57 -38.07 12.10
C GLN A 7 -5.18 -36.65 12.05
N PRO A 8 -5.20 -35.93 13.19
CA PRO A 8 -5.72 -34.57 13.21
C PRO A 8 -4.95 -33.74 12.20
N LYS A 9 -5.66 -33.11 11.26
CA LYS A 9 -5.07 -32.15 10.30
C LYS A 9 -4.36 -31.08 11.12
N ILE A 10 -3.03 -31.12 11.14
CA ILE A 10 -2.21 -30.08 11.75
C ILE A 10 -2.64 -28.76 11.10
N LYS A 11 -3.34 -27.91 11.86
CA LYS A 11 -3.73 -26.57 11.41
C LYS A 11 -2.43 -25.88 11.01
N LYS A 12 -2.28 -25.55 9.71
CA LYS A 12 -1.11 -24.78 9.24
C LYS A 12 -1.06 -23.50 10.09
N GLN A 13 -0.08 -23.42 10.99
CA GLN A 13 0.16 -22.21 11.77
C GLN A 13 0.54 -21.10 10.80
N ARG A 14 -0.39 -20.17 10.64
CA ARG A 14 -0.24 -18.97 9.84
C ARG A 14 0.70 -18.02 10.58
N ALA A 15 1.55 -17.29 9.86
CA ALA A 15 2.41 -16.27 10.47
C ALA A 15 1.54 -15.08 10.90
N TRP A 16 1.10 -15.08 12.16
CA TRP A 16 0.15 -14.10 12.70
C TRP A 16 0.76 -12.69 12.69
N GLU A 17 2.07 -12.57 12.90
CA GLU A 17 2.80 -11.31 12.91
C GLU A 17 2.79 -10.63 11.53
N ILE A 18 2.72 -11.41 10.45
CA ILE A 18 2.61 -10.89 9.08
C ILE A 18 1.22 -10.33 8.82
N ASP A 19 0.17 -11.05 9.26
CA ASP A 19 -1.19 -10.52 9.19
C ASP A 19 -1.35 -9.28 10.11
N PHE A 20 -0.68 -9.26 11.27
CA PHE A 20 -0.72 -8.12 12.18
C PHE A 20 -0.14 -6.86 11.51
N LEU A 21 1.07 -6.96 10.94
CA LEU A 21 1.72 -5.82 10.29
C LEU A 21 0.94 -5.34 9.05
N ARG A 22 0.35 -6.28 8.28
CA ARG A 22 -0.56 -5.92 7.17
C ARG A 22 -1.80 -5.20 7.65
N GLY A 23 -2.34 -5.63 8.79
CA GLY A 23 -3.49 -5.03 9.46
C GLY A 23 -3.20 -3.62 9.94
N PHE A 24 -2.08 -3.45 10.63
CA PHE A 24 -1.60 -2.14 11.05
C PHE A 24 -1.45 -1.19 9.86
N ALA A 25 -0.74 -1.62 8.81
CA ALA A 25 -0.54 -0.80 7.62
C ALA A 25 -1.86 -0.40 6.94
N ILE A 26 -2.80 -1.34 6.77
CA ILE A 26 -4.06 -1.02 6.09
C ILE A 26 -4.98 -0.11 6.91
N ILE A 27 -5.00 -0.27 8.24
CA ILE A 27 -5.75 0.65 9.11
C ILE A 27 -5.18 2.07 8.99
N MET A 28 -3.85 2.21 8.93
CA MET A 28 -3.21 3.52 8.77
C MET A 28 -3.47 4.15 7.41
N VAL A 29 -3.53 3.36 6.33
CA VAL A 29 -3.95 3.86 5.00
C VAL A 29 -5.38 4.39 5.05
N VAL A 30 -6.32 3.62 5.62
CA VAL A 30 -7.72 4.04 5.75
C VAL A 30 -7.83 5.32 6.58
N TRP A 31 -7.05 5.42 7.67
CA TRP A 31 -6.99 6.62 8.50
C TRP A 31 -6.49 7.85 7.74
N ASP A 32 -5.35 7.73 7.04
CA ASP A 32 -4.76 8.86 6.29
C ASP A 32 -5.70 9.35 5.19
N HIS A 33 -6.31 8.43 4.43
CA HIS A 33 -7.30 8.77 3.39
C HIS A 33 -8.57 9.40 3.97
N THR A 34 -9.10 8.85 5.07
CA THR A 34 -10.30 9.43 5.71
C THR A 34 -10.04 10.87 6.16
N LEU A 35 -8.85 11.15 6.71
CA LEU A 35 -8.48 12.51 7.07
C LEU A 35 -8.22 13.38 5.84
N PHE A 36 -7.69 12.83 4.74
CA PHE A 36 -7.57 13.58 3.49
C PHE A 36 -8.95 14.04 3.01
N ASP A 37 -9.93 13.12 3.00
CA ASP A 37 -11.28 13.41 2.55
C ASP A 37 -11.94 14.49 3.44
N LEU A 38 -11.83 14.35 4.76
CA LEU A 38 -12.35 15.32 5.71
C LEU A 38 -11.72 16.72 5.58
N GLY A 39 -10.41 16.77 5.34
CA GLY A 39 -9.64 18.02 5.34
C GLY A 39 -9.64 18.76 4.00
N TYR A 40 -9.72 18.04 2.88
CA TYR A 40 -9.46 18.59 1.54
C TYR A 40 -10.56 18.31 0.53
N ILE A 41 -11.21 17.13 0.57
CA ILE A 41 -12.33 16.84 -0.36
C ILE A 41 -13.64 17.49 0.13
N PHE A 42 -13.96 17.33 1.41
CA PHE A 42 -15.15 17.91 2.05
C PHE A 42 -14.83 19.19 2.82
N GLY A 43 -13.55 19.49 3.03
CA GLY A 43 -13.08 20.49 3.98
C GLY A 43 -13.65 21.89 3.74
N ASP A 44 -13.60 22.38 2.50
CA ASP A 44 -14.06 23.74 2.17
C ASP A 44 -15.57 23.89 2.34
N TYR A 45 -16.35 22.89 1.92
CA TYR A 45 -17.79 22.85 2.13
C TYR A 45 -18.12 22.77 3.63
N TRP A 46 -17.44 21.91 4.38
CA TRP A 46 -17.67 21.73 5.83
C TRP A 46 -17.32 22.98 6.63
N MET A 47 -16.23 23.67 6.28
CA MET A 47 -15.80 24.93 6.91
C MET A 47 -16.77 26.09 6.65
N SER A 48 -17.38 26.15 5.46
CA SER A 48 -18.33 27.20 5.08
C SER A 48 -19.79 26.89 5.44
N SER A 49 -20.10 25.64 5.80
CA SER A 49 -21.46 25.16 6.08
C SER A 49 -22.18 25.79 7.28
N GLY A 50 -21.46 26.47 8.18
CA GLY A 50 -21.99 27.01 9.44
C GLY A 50 -22.13 25.99 10.58
N TYR A 51 -21.84 24.70 10.34
CA TYR A 51 -21.91 23.65 11.36
C TYR A 51 -20.56 23.45 12.06
N ALA A 52 -20.48 23.86 13.33
CA ALA A 52 -19.23 23.81 14.10
C ALA A 52 -18.60 22.40 14.20
N GLY A 53 -19.41 21.34 14.24
CA GLY A 53 -18.91 19.96 14.27
C GLY A 53 -18.20 19.54 12.98
N LEU A 54 -18.77 19.89 11.83
CA LEU A 54 -18.17 19.59 10.52
C LEU A 54 -16.90 20.43 10.30
N ALA A 55 -16.96 21.73 10.56
CA ALA A 55 -15.80 22.60 10.51
C ALA A 55 -14.68 22.14 11.47
N GLY A 56 -15.04 21.68 12.67
CA GLY A 56 -14.11 21.12 13.64
C GLY A 56 -13.40 19.85 13.13
N ALA A 57 -14.15 18.94 12.48
CA ALA A 57 -13.58 17.74 11.88
C ALA A 57 -12.63 18.04 10.71
N ALA A 58 -13.01 18.96 9.81
CA ALA A 58 -12.16 19.42 8.71
C ALA A 58 -10.86 20.07 9.24
N LYS A 59 -10.98 20.95 10.24
CA LYS A 59 -9.81 21.60 10.87
C LYS A 59 -8.90 20.61 11.58
N PHE A 60 -9.46 19.61 12.27
CA PHE A 60 -8.69 18.53 12.87
C PHE A 60 -7.88 17.77 11.80
N ALA A 61 -8.53 17.40 10.70
CA ALA A 61 -7.88 16.74 9.57
C ALA A 61 -6.75 17.59 8.97
N GLN A 62 -7.00 18.87 8.65
CA GLN A 62 -5.96 19.76 8.13
C GLN A 62 -4.79 19.95 9.12
N THR A 63 -5.07 19.97 10.43
CA THR A 63 -4.04 20.04 11.47
C THR A 63 -3.20 18.76 11.49
N TYR A 64 -3.82 17.59 11.37
CA TYR A 64 -3.11 16.32 11.22
C TYR A 64 -2.19 16.34 10.01
N PHE A 65 -2.65 16.83 8.85
CA PHE A 65 -1.84 16.88 7.63
C PHE A 65 -0.62 17.79 7.73
N ARG A 66 -0.69 18.85 8.54
CA ARG A 66 0.43 19.77 8.81
C ARG A 66 1.30 19.34 10.00
N SER A 67 0.94 18.26 10.69
CA SER A 67 1.61 17.85 11.92
C SER A 67 2.88 17.01 11.66
N ASP A 68 3.84 17.12 12.57
CA ASP A 68 5.02 16.23 12.57
C ASP A 68 4.62 14.76 12.82
N LEU A 69 3.46 14.52 13.43
CA LEU A 69 2.91 13.18 13.62
C LEU A 69 2.71 12.49 12.25
N ARG A 70 1.98 13.13 11.32
CA ARG A 70 1.77 12.55 9.98
C ARG A 70 3.10 12.42 9.23
N ASN A 71 3.94 13.46 9.27
CA ASN A 71 5.26 13.45 8.61
C ASN A 71 6.14 12.29 9.05
N PHE A 72 6.05 11.85 10.31
CA PHE A 72 6.78 10.71 10.83
C PHE A 72 6.11 9.37 10.49
N TRP A 73 4.80 9.24 10.75
CA TRP A 73 4.12 7.94 10.66
C TRP A 73 3.80 7.53 9.21
N TRP A 74 3.53 8.46 8.30
CA TRP A 74 3.21 8.13 6.90
C TRP A 74 4.33 7.36 6.19
N PRO A 75 5.59 7.85 6.18
CA PRO A 75 6.69 7.10 5.56
C PRO A 75 6.89 5.73 6.21
N PHE A 76 6.68 5.64 7.53
CA PHE A 76 6.81 4.40 8.28
C PHE A 76 5.76 3.35 7.89
N PHE A 77 4.47 3.69 7.88
CA PHE A 77 3.45 2.68 7.56
C PHE A 77 3.46 2.29 6.08
N VAL A 78 3.85 3.20 5.18
CA VAL A 78 4.07 2.89 3.76
C VAL A 78 5.26 1.95 3.58
N PHE A 79 6.37 2.17 4.31
CA PHE A 79 7.47 1.23 4.37
C PHE A 79 6.99 -0.16 4.82
N VAL A 80 6.26 -0.24 5.93
CA VAL A 80 5.70 -1.50 6.45
C VAL A 80 4.80 -2.17 5.41
N PHE A 81 3.95 -1.42 4.72
CA PHE A 81 3.06 -1.93 3.69
C PHE A 81 3.84 -2.67 2.58
N PHE A 82 4.80 -1.99 1.94
CA PHE A 82 5.59 -2.58 0.84
C PHE A 82 6.54 -3.68 1.33
N PHE A 83 7.22 -3.46 2.45
CA PHE A 83 8.12 -4.45 3.06
C PHE A 83 7.39 -5.76 3.37
N VAL A 84 6.20 -5.70 3.98
CA VAL A 84 5.44 -6.91 4.31
C VAL A 84 4.85 -7.55 3.05
N ALA A 85 4.46 -6.76 2.04
CA ALA A 85 4.06 -7.29 0.74
C ALA A 85 5.19 -8.09 0.06
N GLY A 86 6.43 -7.62 0.23
CA GLY A 86 7.67 -8.30 -0.14
C GLY A 86 7.86 -9.63 0.59
N ILE A 87 7.72 -9.65 1.92
CA ILE A 87 7.78 -10.90 2.72
C ILE A 87 6.73 -11.91 2.23
N CYS A 88 5.54 -11.41 1.90
CA CYS A 88 4.41 -12.21 1.42
C CYS A 88 4.66 -12.91 0.07
N THR A 89 5.76 -12.61 -0.65
CA THR A 89 6.15 -13.34 -1.86
C THR A 89 6.46 -14.82 -1.58
N VAL A 90 7.03 -15.14 -0.42
CA VAL A 90 7.35 -16.53 -0.02
C VAL A 90 6.10 -17.35 0.30
N PHE A 91 5.05 -16.69 0.79
CA PHE A 91 3.79 -17.32 1.12
C PHE A 91 2.90 -17.55 -0.11
N SER A 92 3.17 -16.85 -1.22
CA SER A 92 2.44 -17.03 -2.46
C SER A 92 2.72 -18.38 -3.11
N ARG A 93 1.72 -18.91 -3.84
CA ARG A 93 1.91 -20.07 -4.71
C ARG A 93 2.47 -19.66 -6.08
N ASN A 94 2.04 -18.50 -6.57
CA ASN A 94 2.45 -17.94 -7.85
C ASN A 94 2.43 -16.41 -7.72
N ASN A 95 3.61 -15.81 -7.61
CA ASN A 95 3.77 -14.36 -7.51
C ASN A 95 3.38 -13.64 -8.80
N PHE A 96 3.61 -14.26 -9.96
CA PHE A 96 3.26 -13.66 -11.26
C PHE A 96 1.74 -13.52 -11.39
N SER A 97 0.98 -14.59 -11.13
CA SER A 97 -0.49 -14.52 -11.16
C SER A 97 -1.04 -13.58 -10.10
N ARG A 98 -0.38 -13.43 -8.95
CA ARG A 98 -0.79 -12.46 -7.93
C ARG A 98 -0.56 -11.03 -8.43
N GLY A 99 0.62 -10.76 -8.99
CA GLY A 99 0.97 -9.46 -9.59
C GLY A 99 -0.01 -9.08 -10.71
N LEU A 100 -0.32 -10.01 -11.61
CA LEU A 100 -1.27 -9.76 -12.71
C LEU A 100 -2.68 -9.42 -12.21
N LYS A 101 -3.17 -10.10 -11.17
CA LYS A 101 -4.47 -9.77 -10.57
C LYS A 101 -4.49 -8.37 -9.97
N VAL A 102 -3.41 -7.96 -9.31
CA VAL A 102 -3.28 -6.59 -8.76
C VAL A 102 -3.16 -5.57 -9.90
N ALA A 103 -2.41 -5.87 -10.96
CA ALA A 103 -2.30 -5.01 -12.14
C ALA A 103 -3.66 -4.77 -12.81
N LEU A 104 -4.47 -5.83 -12.96
CA LEU A 104 -5.82 -5.72 -13.51
C LEU A 104 -6.75 -4.89 -12.61
N ALA A 105 -6.67 -5.07 -11.30
CA ALA A 105 -7.42 -4.25 -10.35
C ALA A 105 -6.98 -2.77 -10.40
N ALA A 106 -5.68 -2.52 -10.52
CA ALA A 106 -5.12 -1.18 -10.65
C ALA A 106 -5.60 -0.49 -11.93
N ALA A 107 -5.53 -1.18 -13.08
CA ALA A 107 -6.01 -0.66 -14.36
C ALA A 107 -7.53 -0.38 -14.36
N LEU A 108 -8.32 -1.24 -13.69
CA LEU A 108 -9.76 -1.00 -13.52
C LEU A 108 -10.01 0.27 -12.70
N ILE A 109 -9.27 0.46 -11.61
CA ILE A 109 -9.37 1.66 -10.77
C ILE A 109 -8.99 2.91 -11.57
N SER A 110 -7.87 2.88 -12.31
CA SER A 110 -7.51 3.98 -13.22
C SER A 110 -8.61 4.30 -14.22
N GLY A 111 -9.20 3.29 -14.86
CA GLY A 111 -10.31 3.48 -15.79
C GLY A 111 -11.54 4.12 -15.13
N VAL A 112 -11.93 3.67 -13.93
CA VAL A 112 -13.04 4.28 -13.17
C VAL A 112 -12.71 5.71 -12.77
N THR A 113 -11.51 5.97 -12.26
CA THR A 113 -11.11 7.32 -11.84
C THR A 113 -10.91 8.28 -13.00
N TYR A 114 -10.55 7.77 -14.19
CA TYR A 114 -10.50 8.57 -15.41
C TYR A 114 -11.89 9.06 -15.81
N VAL A 115 -12.92 8.22 -15.67
CA VAL A 115 -14.31 8.65 -15.87
C VAL A 115 -14.74 9.62 -14.76
N LEU A 116 -14.29 9.40 -13.52
CA LEU A 116 -14.60 10.29 -12.40
C LEU A 116 -13.98 11.68 -12.56
N GLU A 117 -12.82 11.80 -13.20
CA GLU A 117 -12.11 13.07 -13.47
C GLU A 117 -12.99 14.10 -14.17
N PHE A 118 -13.93 13.67 -15.03
CA PHE A 118 -14.87 14.57 -15.71
C PHE A 118 -15.89 15.23 -14.76
N TYR A 119 -16.06 14.69 -13.55
CA TYR A 119 -16.99 15.18 -12.54
C TYR A 119 -16.28 15.71 -11.29
N VAL A 120 -15.13 15.13 -10.95
CA VAL A 120 -14.31 15.50 -9.78
C VAL A 120 -12.87 15.67 -10.25
N PRO A 121 -12.46 16.91 -10.61
CA PRO A 121 -11.11 17.19 -11.08
C PRO A 121 -10.03 16.78 -10.07
N GLY A 122 -8.93 16.20 -10.55
CA GLY A 122 -7.84 15.70 -9.73
C GLY A 122 -8.11 14.33 -9.09
N SER A 123 -9.13 13.60 -9.52
CA SER A 123 -9.44 12.25 -9.03
C SER A 123 -8.77 11.13 -9.84
N PHE A 124 -8.27 11.43 -11.03
CA PHE A 124 -7.61 10.46 -11.89
C PHE A 124 -6.35 9.87 -11.25
N ILE A 125 -6.29 8.54 -11.18
CA ILE A 125 -5.14 7.78 -10.73
C ILE A 125 -4.39 7.26 -11.96
N LEU A 126 -3.28 7.90 -12.32
CA LEU A 126 -2.45 7.45 -13.45
C LEU A 126 -1.55 6.27 -13.06
N PHE A 127 -0.78 6.42 -11.97
CA PHE A 127 0.15 5.40 -11.49
C PHE A 127 0.19 5.37 -9.97
N GLY A 128 -0.83 4.75 -9.39
CA GLY A 128 -0.96 4.68 -7.94
C GLY A 128 -0.39 3.46 -7.24
N VAL A 129 -0.65 3.33 -5.93
CA VAL A 129 0.04 2.34 -5.08
C VAL A 129 -0.17 0.90 -5.57
N LEU A 130 -1.33 0.58 -6.15
CA LEU A 130 -1.59 -0.75 -6.71
C LEU A 130 -0.82 -1.00 -8.01
N HIS A 131 -0.59 0.03 -8.82
CA HIS A 131 0.28 -0.07 -10.01
C HIS A 131 1.71 -0.34 -9.58
N CYS A 132 2.23 0.44 -8.63
CA CYS A 132 3.56 0.27 -8.06
C CYS A 132 3.73 -1.13 -7.44
N LEU A 133 2.76 -1.56 -6.63
CA LEU A 133 2.77 -2.88 -6.00
C LEU A 133 2.71 -4.02 -7.02
N ALA A 134 1.89 -3.90 -8.06
CA ALA A 134 1.83 -4.87 -9.15
C ALA A 134 3.19 -4.96 -9.89
N SER A 135 3.78 -3.81 -10.23
CA SER A 135 5.11 -3.72 -10.84
C SER A 135 6.17 -4.41 -9.98
N CYS A 136 6.20 -4.14 -8.67
CA CYS A 136 7.10 -4.82 -7.73
C CYS A 136 6.94 -6.36 -7.78
N MET A 137 5.70 -6.86 -7.76
CA MET A 137 5.43 -8.30 -7.78
C MET A 137 5.82 -8.95 -9.13
N LEU A 138 5.56 -8.26 -10.24
CA LEU A 138 5.90 -8.76 -11.57
C LEU A 138 7.41 -8.77 -11.81
N ILE A 139 8.12 -7.70 -11.43
CA ILE A 139 9.58 -7.63 -11.47
C ILE A 139 10.19 -8.72 -10.59
N PHE A 140 9.72 -8.89 -9.35
CA PHE A 140 10.18 -9.98 -8.48
C PHE A 140 9.94 -11.36 -9.11
N SER A 141 8.78 -11.57 -9.73
CA SER A 141 8.46 -12.84 -10.41
C SER A 141 9.38 -13.12 -11.59
N LEU A 142 9.74 -12.08 -12.35
CA LEU A 142 10.73 -12.16 -13.42
C LEU A 142 12.11 -12.51 -12.86
N ILE A 143 12.56 -11.86 -11.78
CA ILE A 143 13.83 -12.18 -11.10
C ILE A 143 13.82 -13.65 -10.63
N GLU A 144 12.75 -14.08 -9.99
CA GLU A 144 12.58 -15.46 -9.50
C GLU A 144 12.66 -16.47 -10.66
N PHE A 145 12.07 -16.14 -11.81
CA PHE A 145 12.14 -16.94 -13.02
C PHE A 145 13.56 -16.98 -13.61
N MET A 146 14.23 -15.84 -13.74
CA MET A 146 15.62 -15.75 -14.23
C MET A 146 16.60 -16.55 -13.36
N VAL A 147 16.52 -16.41 -12.03
CA VAL A 147 17.36 -17.20 -11.10
C VAL A 147 17.08 -18.70 -11.24
N LYS A 148 15.81 -19.08 -11.46
CA LYS A 148 15.45 -20.49 -11.69
C LYS A 148 16.04 -21.03 -12.98
N LEU A 149 16.15 -20.23 -14.05
CA LEU A 149 16.79 -20.62 -15.30
C LEU A 149 18.30 -20.79 -15.12
N CYS A 150 18.98 -19.83 -14.48
CA CYS A 150 20.44 -19.84 -14.35
C CYS A 150 20.96 -20.83 -13.28
N ASN A 151 20.27 -20.97 -12.14
CA ASN A 151 20.74 -21.79 -11.03
C ASN A 151 19.59 -22.43 -10.23
N ARG A 152 18.88 -23.36 -10.88
CA ARG A 152 17.73 -24.05 -10.27
C ARG A 152 18.06 -24.76 -8.95
N LYS A 153 19.24 -25.42 -8.86
CA LYS A 153 19.64 -26.21 -7.67
C LYS A 153 19.85 -25.33 -6.44
N ASN A 154 20.48 -24.17 -6.60
CA ASN A 154 20.82 -23.28 -5.48
C ASN A 154 19.89 -22.07 -5.36
N LYS A 155 18.74 -22.07 -6.05
CA LYS A 155 17.76 -20.97 -6.04
C LYS A 155 17.48 -20.41 -4.64
N LYS A 156 17.32 -21.28 -3.63
CA LYS A 156 17.01 -20.87 -2.25
C LYS A 156 18.07 -19.94 -1.63
N TRP A 157 19.32 -20.03 -2.09
CA TRP A 157 20.43 -19.21 -1.61
C TRP A 157 20.74 -18.06 -2.59
N VAL A 158 20.64 -18.31 -3.90
CA VAL A 158 20.94 -17.32 -4.93
C VAL A 158 19.89 -16.21 -4.97
N LEU A 159 18.60 -16.55 -4.85
CA LEU A 159 17.52 -15.58 -4.94
C LEU A 159 17.64 -14.45 -3.89
N PRO A 160 17.78 -14.73 -2.57
CA PRO A 160 17.91 -13.64 -1.59
C PRO A 160 19.16 -12.79 -1.80
N VAL A 161 20.28 -13.35 -2.28
CA VAL A 161 21.49 -12.57 -2.58
C VAL A 161 21.26 -11.63 -3.77
N VAL A 162 20.67 -12.12 -4.86
CA VAL A 162 20.30 -11.29 -6.02
C VAL A 162 19.31 -10.20 -5.61
N CYS A 163 18.28 -10.53 -4.84
CA CYS A 163 17.32 -9.56 -4.31
C CYS A 163 17.99 -8.51 -3.41
N LEU A 164 18.98 -8.90 -2.60
CA LEU A 164 19.75 -7.97 -1.76
C LEU A 164 20.58 -7.01 -2.61
N CYS A 165 21.30 -7.50 -3.63
CA CYS A 165 22.06 -6.64 -4.54
C CYS A 165 21.15 -5.64 -5.26
N ILE A 166 19.98 -6.08 -5.74
CA ILE A 166 18.98 -5.21 -6.38
C ILE A 166 18.42 -4.20 -5.38
N THR A 167 18.18 -4.61 -4.12
CA THR A 167 17.73 -3.71 -3.06
C THR A 167 18.73 -2.58 -2.82
N ILE A 168 20.03 -2.91 -2.71
CA ILE A 168 21.10 -1.92 -2.52
C ILE A 168 21.20 -0.99 -3.72
N ALA A 169 21.17 -1.52 -4.95
CA ALA A 169 21.21 -0.71 -6.16
C ALA A 169 20.00 0.25 -6.23
N ALA A 170 18.79 -0.25 -5.98
CA ALA A 170 17.58 0.57 -5.98
C ALA A 170 17.57 1.63 -4.87
N PHE A 171 18.10 1.32 -3.69
CA PHE A 171 18.31 2.30 -2.61
C PHE A 171 19.30 3.40 -3.04
N VAL A 172 20.42 3.04 -3.66
CA VAL A 172 21.40 4.03 -4.15
C VAL A 172 20.79 4.91 -5.24
N LEU A 173 20.08 4.33 -6.20
CA LEU A 173 19.39 5.08 -7.26
C LEU A 173 18.34 6.04 -6.68
N ASP A 174 17.55 5.59 -5.70
CA ASP A 174 16.59 6.43 -4.98
C ASP A 174 17.27 7.63 -4.32
N ARG A 175 18.43 7.43 -3.67
CA ARG A 175 19.18 8.53 -3.04
C ARG A 175 19.83 9.51 -4.03
N ILE A 176 20.11 9.07 -5.26
CA ILE A 176 20.74 9.90 -6.29
C ILE A 176 19.69 10.71 -7.06
N TYR A 177 18.58 10.08 -7.43
CA TYR A 177 17.61 10.64 -8.39
C TYR A 177 16.28 11.06 -7.76
N ASN A 178 16.03 10.74 -6.50
CA ASN A 178 14.72 10.98 -5.89
C ASN A 178 14.81 11.96 -4.73
N VAL A 179 13.72 12.72 -4.55
CA VAL A 179 13.47 13.45 -3.31
C VAL A 179 13.11 12.48 -2.18
N THR A 180 13.33 12.88 -0.93
CA THR A 180 13.02 12.00 0.20
C THR A 180 11.53 11.96 0.49
N LEU A 181 11.01 10.82 0.98
CA LEU A 181 9.58 10.70 1.36
C LEU A 181 9.14 11.77 2.35
N SER A 182 10.00 12.18 3.28
CA SER A 182 9.67 13.24 4.23
C SER A 182 9.44 14.59 3.55
N GLN A 183 10.19 14.91 2.49
CA GLN A 183 10.00 16.12 1.69
C GLN A 183 8.74 16.02 0.83
N VAL A 184 8.46 14.84 0.27
CA VAL A 184 7.21 14.58 -0.48
C VAL A 184 5.99 14.80 0.41
N VAL A 185 5.98 14.26 1.63
CA VAL A 185 4.84 14.36 2.55
C VAL A 185 4.64 15.78 3.08
N ARG A 186 5.74 16.48 3.38
CA ARG A 186 5.71 17.81 4.00
C ARG A 186 5.46 18.92 2.99
N ASP A 187 6.17 18.88 1.87
CA ASP A 187 6.32 20.00 0.95
C ASP A 187 5.84 19.65 -0.47
N TYR A 188 5.30 18.45 -0.70
CA TYR A 188 4.96 17.94 -2.04
C TYR A 188 6.15 18.03 -3.01
N ALA A 189 7.36 17.84 -2.48
CA ALA A 189 8.57 17.92 -3.28
C ALA A 189 8.55 16.88 -4.40
N SER A 190 9.03 17.27 -5.58
CA SER A 190 9.18 16.44 -6.76
C SER A 190 10.40 16.88 -7.56
N ASN A 191 10.82 16.05 -8.51
CA ASN A 191 11.76 16.42 -9.55
C ASN A 191 11.03 16.91 -10.80
N SER A 192 11.81 17.45 -11.73
CA SER A 192 11.37 17.89 -13.07
C SER A 192 12.36 17.34 -14.10
N TYR A 193 12.41 16.03 -14.24
CA TYR A 193 13.15 15.38 -15.31
C TYR A 193 12.31 15.45 -16.58
N ASP A 194 12.75 16.23 -17.57
CA ASP A 194 12.13 16.37 -18.90
C ASP A 194 12.13 15.04 -19.68
N SER A 195 11.33 14.08 -19.21
CA SER A 195 11.32 12.70 -19.62
C SER A 195 9.91 12.14 -19.42
N PRO A 196 9.30 11.59 -20.48
CA PRO A 196 7.93 11.10 -20.42
C PRO A 196 7.79 9.82 -19.59
N ILE A 197 8.86 9.24 -19.06
CA ILE A 197 8.81 7.99 -18.28
C ILE A 197 9.42 8.12 -16.88
N ALA A 198 9.99 9.27 -16.54
CA ALA A 198 10.67 9.46 -15.25
C ALA A 198 9.72 9.21 -14.07
N GLY A 199 8.45 9.61 -14.19
CA GLY A 199 7.45 9.39 -13.15
C GLY A 199 7.05 7.93 -12.90
N LEU A 200 7.44 6.99 -13.76
CA LEU A 200 7.32 5.57 -13.41
C LEU A 200 8.32 5.18 -12.32
N PHE A 201 9.42 5.92 -12.16
CA PHE A 201 10.55 5.54 -11.32
C PHE A 201 10.79 6.47 -10.13
N VAL A 202 10.58 7.77 -10.27
CA VAL A 202 10.86 8.78 -9.23
C VAL A 202 9.70 9.77 -9.07
N PHE A 203 9.68 10.52 -7.97
CA PHE A 203 8.70 11.60 -7.82
C PHE A 203 8.98 12.70 -8.85
N GLU A 204 8.00 12.93 -9.72
CA GLU A 204 8.13 13.75 -10.91
C GLU A 204 6.87 14.62 -11.03
N ASP A 205 7.05 15.91 -11.28
CA ASP A 205 5.95 16.89 -11.32
C ASP A 205 4.93 16.59 -12.42
N SER A 206 5.40 16.25 -13.62
CA SER A 206 4.61 15.99 -14.82
C SER A 206 3.75 14.73 -14.74
N TRP A 207 3.98 13.88 -13.73
CA TRP A 207 3.25 12.63 -13.48
C TRP A 207 2.34 12.68 -12.25
N TRP A 208 2.33 13.81 -11.53
CA TRP A 208 1.60 13.93 -10.28
C TRP A 208 0.08 13.75 -10.52
N SER A 209 -0.49 12.74 -9.85
CA SER A 209 -1.89 12.34 -9.97
C SER A 209 -2.44 11.88 -8.61
N ALA A 210 -3.74 11.58 -8.53
CA ALA A 210 -4.31 11.02 -7.31
C ALA A 210 -3.61 9.71 -6.95
N ASP A 211 -3.32 9.52 -5.66
CA ASP A 211 -2.62 8.32 -5.15
C ASP A 211 -1.29 8.06 -5.89
N TYR A 212 -0.49 9.07 -6.29
CA TYR A 212 0.74 8.85 -7.07
C TYR A 212 1.87 8.13 -6.29
N PHE A 213 2.31 6.97 -6.79
CA PHE A 213 3.38 6.16 -6.20
C PHE A 213 4.36 5.68 -7.29
N PRO A 214 5.49 6.38 -7.52
CA PRO A 214 6.54 5.92 -8.44
C PRO A 214 7.20 4.62 -7.96
N LEU A 215 8.04 3.97 -8.78
CA LEU A 215 8.68 2.72 -8.37
C LEU A 215 9.68 2.90 -7.20
N LEU A 216 10.49 3.96 -7.19
CA LEU A 216 11.37 4.31 -6.08
C LEU A 216 10.69 5.35 -5.18
N PRO A 217 10.75 5.19 -3.84
CA PRO A 217 11.57 4.22 -3.08
C PRO A 217 10.92 2.85 -2.87
N PHE A 218 9.63 2.69 -3.17
CA PHE A 218 8.83 1.58 -2.65
C PHE A 218 9.30 0.20 -3.12
N PHE A 219 9.92 0.12 -4.30
CA PHE A 219 10.51 -1.11 -4.81
C PHE A 219 11.62 -1.64 -3.93
N TRP A 220 12.51 -0.79 -3.42
CA TRP A 220 13.57 -1.28 -2.54
C TRP A 220 13.03 -1.69 -1.16
N PHE A 221 11.94 -1.06 -0.66
CA PHE A 221 11.21 -1.55 0.52
C PHE A 221 10.66 -2.97 0.28
N PHE A 222 9.99 -3.18 -0.85
CA PHE A 222 9.42 -4.46 -1.24
C PHE A 222 10.50 -5.54 -1.41
N MET A 223 11.59 -5.21 -2.11
CA MET A 223 12.69 -6.14 -2.36
C MET A 223 13.41 -6.52 -1.07
N LEU A 224 13.64 -5.57 -0.15
CA LEU A 224 14.16 -5.85 1.18
C LEU A 224 13.25 -6.83 1.93
N GLY A 225 11.94 -6.61 1.87
CA GLY A 225 10.94 -7.53 2.40
C GLY A 225 11.04 -8.93 1.82
N SER A 226 11.27 -9.04 0.50
CA SER A 226 11.46 -10.33 -0.17
C SER A 226 12.72 -11.06 0.29
N VAL A 227 13.82 -10.34 0.58
CA VAL A 227 15.05 -10.90 1.16
C VAL A 227 14.75 -11.49 2.53
N ILE A 228 14.14 -10.70 3.41
CA ILE A 228 13.78 -11.13 4.78
C ILE A 228 12.80 -12.32 4.73
N GLY A 229 11.82 -12.28 3.84
CA GLY A 229 10.90 -13.39 3.60
C GLY A 229 11.63 -14.68 3.23
N ASN A 230 12.55 -14.62 2.27
CA ASN A 230 13.27 -15.82 1.80
C ASN A 230 14.25 -16.37 2.86
N VAL A 231 14.90 -15.50 3.63
CA VAL A 231 15.85 -15.89 4.68
C VAL A 231 15.11 -16.47 5.90
N PHE A 232 14.18 -15.73 6.47
CA PHE A 232 13.58 -16.07 7.76
C PHE A 232 12.28 -16.86 7.65
N TYR A 233 11.49 -16.65 6.59
CA TYR A 233 10.19 -17.31 6.40
C TYR A 233 10.20 -18.45 5.38
N SER A 234 11.37 -19.01 5.06
CA SER A 234 11.52 -20.16 4.14
C SER A 234 10.64 -21.37 4.52
N LYS A 235 10.44 -21.60 5.83
CA LYS A 235 9.57 -22.65 6.37
C LYS A 235 8.07 -22.28 6.40
N LYS A 236 7.71 -21.04 6.02
CA LYS A 236 6.35 -20.49 6.01
C LYS A 236 5.61 -20.62 7.37
N LYS A 237 6.35 -20.41 8.46
CA LYS A 237 5.85 -20.46 9.85
C LYS A 237 6.08 -19.12 10.53
N SER A 238 5.33 -18.87 11.60
CA SER A 238 5.57 -17.73 12.50
C SER A 238 6.96 -17.82 13.12
N LEU A 239 7.65 -16.69 13.24
CA LEU A 239 8.88 -16.50 14.01
C LEU A 239 8.59 -16.25 15.49
N LEU A 240 7.36 -15.83 15.82
CA LEU A 240 6.94 -15.46 17.17
C LEU A 240 5.76 -16.33 17.66
N PRO A 241 5.85 -17.69 17.60
CA PRO A 241 4.72 -18.56 17.94
C PRO A 241 4.28 -18.44 19.41
N LYS A 242 5.18 -18.02 20.31
CA LYS A 242 4.90 -17.86 21.74
C LYS A 242 4.06 -16.62 22.06
N LEU A 243 3.97 -15.67 21.13
CA LEU A 243 3.20 -14.42 21.30
C LEU A 243 1.84 -14.49 20.59
N ASP A 244 1.50 -15.61 19.96
CA ASP A 244 0.20 -15.79 19.30
C ASP A 244 -0.94 -15.84 20.33
N GLY A 245 -1.90 -14.93 20.22
CA GLY A 245 -3.03 -14.82 21.15
C GLY A 245 -4.13 -13.89 20.64
N LYS A 246 -5.16 -13.65 21.46
CA LYS A 246 -6.31 -12.82 21.07
C LYS A 246 -6.02 -11.31 21.01
N TRP A 247 -4.96 -10.85 21.68
CA TRP A 247 -4.61 -9.42 21.79
C TRP A 247 -4.35 -8.75 20.44
N HIS A 248 -3.87 -9.51 19.46
CA HIS A 248 -3.50 -9.00 18.14
C HIS A 248 -4.64 -9.07 17.11
N TYR A 249 -5.84 -9.54 17.49
CA TYR A 249 -6.95 -9.78 16.57
C TYR A 249 -7.46 -8.53 15.88
N PHE A 250 -7.42 -7.39 16.58
CA PHE A 250 -7.79 -6.09 16.03
C PHE A 250 -7.02 -5.78 14.74
N PHE A 251 -5.74 -6.16 14.66
CA PHE A 251 -4.91 -5.96 13.47
C PHE A 251 -4.91 -7.19 12.55
N THR A 252 -4.83 -8.41 13.08
CA THR A 252 -4.74 -9.60 12.22
C THR A 252 -6.00 -9.90 11.42
N VAL A 253 -7.19 -9.46 11.88
CA VAL A 253 -8.43 -9.61 11.11
C VAL A 253 -8.41 -8.74 9.85
N PRO A 254 -8.24 -7.39 9.93
CA PRO A 254 -8.03 -6.55 8.76
C PRO A 254 -6.89 -7.01 7.85
N GLY A 255 -5.78 -7.47 8.44
CA GLY A 255 -4.64 -7.98 7.69
C GLY A 255 -4.93 -9.18 6.79
N LYS A 256 -5.98 -9.98 7.09
CA LYS A 256 -6.41 -11.07 6.21
C LYS A 256 -7.08 -10.59 4.93
N TYR A 257 -7.68 -9.40 4.97
CA TYR A 257 -8.51 -8.82 3.91
C TYR A 257 -7.93 -7.53 3.32
N THR A 258 -6.63 -7.27 3.50
CA THR A 258 -5.95 -6.02 3.10
C THR A 258 -6.37 -5.48 1.74
N LEU A 259 -6.35 -6.30 0.68
CA LEU A 259 -6.65 -5.84 -0.68
C LEU A 259 -8.13 -5.43 -0.82
N ALA A 260 -9.05 -6.17 -0.22
CA ALA A 260 -10.46 -5.81 -0.24
C ALA A 260 -10.71 -4.53 0.55
N ILE A 261 -10.11 -4.40 1.74
CA ILE A 261 -10.21 -3.18 2.53
C ILE A 261 -9.66 -1.99 1.75
N TYR A 262 -8.48 -2.12 1.12
CA TYR A 262 -7.88 -1.05 0.31
C TYR A 262 -8.81 -0.55 -0.80
N ILE A 263 -9.41 -1.47 -1.57
CA ILE A 263 -10.26 -1.12 -2.72
C ILE A 263 -11.58 -0.50 -2.25
N PHE A 264 -12.21 -1.06 -1.22
CA PHE A 264 -13.55 -0.64 -0.81
C PHE A 264 -13.55 0.49 0.22
N SER A 265 -12.47 0.70 0.97
CA SER A 265 -12.45 1.70 2.03
C SER A 265 -12.70 3.10 1.50
N GLN A 266 -12.04 3.50 0.39
CA GLN A 266 -12.22 4.84 -0.16
C GLN A 266 -13.66 5.08 -0.62
N VAL A 267 -14.24 4.11 -1.33
CA VAL A 267 -15.63 4.19 -1.81
C VAL A 267 -16.61 4.28 -0.63
N ILE A 268 -16.41 3.44 0.39
CA ILE A 268 -17.28 3.42 1.58
C ILE A 268 -17.15 4.72 2.38
N VAL A 269 -15.93 5.20 2.61
CA VAL A 269 -15.68 6.43 3.38
C VAL A 269 -16.30 7.63 2.66
N LEU A 270 -16.04 7.80 1.35
CA LEU A 270 -16.64 8.88 0.57
C LEU A 270 -18.18 8.83 0.61
N ALA A 271 -18.78 7.65 0.45
CA ALA A 271 -20.24 7.48 0.53
C ALA A 271 -20.80 7.85 1.91
N LEU A 272 -20.11 7.47 2.99
CA LEU A 272 -20.51 7.84 4.36
C LEU A 272 -20.37 9.33 4.61
N LEU A 273 -19.30 9.97 4.15
CA LEU A 273 -19.08 11.40 4.29
C LEU A 273 -20.11 12.21 3.47
N LEU A 274 -20.45 11.75 2.26
CA LEU A 274 -21.56 12.29 1.47
C LEU A 274 -22.88 12.21 2.22
N LEU A 275 -23.20 11.04 2.78
CA LEU A 275 -24.44 10.83 3.54
C LEU A 275 -24.52 11.74 4.77
N VAL A 276 -23.44 11.82 5.55
CA VAL A 276 -23.36 12.72 6.73
C VAL A 276 -23.54 14.17 6.30
N THR A 277 -22.88 14.59 5.22
CA THR A 277 -22.99 15.95 4.69
C THR A 277 -24.44 16.26 4.32
N TYR A 278 -25.07 15.40 3.53
CA TYR A 278 -26.46 15.58 3.10
C TYR A 278 -27.45 15.63 4.27
N ILE A 279 -27.31 14.74 5.26
CA ILE A 279 -28.20 14.71 6.44
C ILE A 279 -28.06 15.99 7.27
N VAL A 280 -26.84 16.52 7.41
CA VAL A 280 -26.58 17.67 8.30
C VAL A 280 -26.87 18.99 7.58
N THR A 281 -26.45 19.14 6.33
CA THR A 281 -26.50 20.42 5.61
C THR A 281 -27.67 20.52 4.62
N GLY A 282 -28.27 19.41 4.24
CA GLY A 282 -29.27 19.34 3.15
C GLY A 282 -28.67 19.50 1.74
N GLY A 283 -27.34 19.59 1.62
CA GLY A 283 -26.64 19.78 0.35
C GLY A 283 -25.53 18.76 0.12
N ILE A 284 -24.87 18.86 -1.03
CA ILE A 284 -23.71 18.05 -1.40
C ILE A 284 -22.53 18.97 -1.71
N PRO A 285 -21.28 18.54 -1.43
CA PRO A 285 -20.09 19.37 -1.61
C PRO A 285 -19.62 19.46 -3.06
N PHE A 286 -20.23 18.69 -3.96
CA PHE A 286 -19.90 18.64 -5.38
C PHE A 286 -21.03 19.31 -6.17
N GLU A 287 -20.70 20.26 -7.04
CA GLU A 287 -21.62 20.72 -8.06
C GLU A 287 -21.76 19.59 -9.09
N LEU A 288 -22.92 18.91 -9.09
CA LEU A 288 -23.29 17.91 -10.09
C LEU A 288 -23.99 18.56 -11.29
#